data_AF-A0A133Q0R2-F1
#
_entry.id   AF-A0A133Q0R2-F1
#
_cell.length_a   1.000
_cell.length_b   1.000
_cell.length_c   1.000
_cell.angle_alpha   90.00
_cell.angle_beta   90.00
_cell.angle_gamma   90.00
#
_symmetry.space_group_name_H-M   'P 1'
#
loop_
_entity.id
_entity.type
_entity.pdbx_description
1 polymer ?
#
loop_
_entity_poly.entity_id
_entity_poly.type
_entity_poly.pdbx_seq_one_letter_code
_entity_poly.pdbx_strand_id
1 'polypeptide(L)'
;MRPNDKILLENIDDYFTHKGLPSNIIDDIEEKYRHDLAKSEAKNEDYIEYRGKSPAQIILTIQRNIFGLQINPAIFFIINFVLISYLYDKQFVIYQAATTMSICYCIILFPLTVLLHFRIEAKNYLYSNRVEMIMGVVIAILAMILIVMRAFNFNLGIVPVSMYGHQVVFFVGIALSLLGMFLKRYEFTGIGLLFAQKTIDAVIHNPHQAQIFSLVIWILIVVLVIYYTIQLSSRTKI
;
A
#
# COMPACT_ATOMS: atom_id res chain seq x y z
N MET A 1 -25.21 2.36 -25.11
CA MET A 1 -23.89 2.07 -25.70
C MET A 1 -23.86 2.42 -27.18
N ARG A 2 -23.05 3.40 -27.55
CA ARG A 2 -22.91 3.85 -28.94
C ARG A 2 -22.01 2.87 -29.73
N PRO A 3 -22.10 2.83 -31.07
CA PRO A 3 -21.26 1.94 -31.89
C PRO A 3 -19.75 2.14 -31.66
N ASN A 4 -19.31 3.40 -31.52
CA ASN A 4 -17.91 3.74 -31.27
C ASN A 4 -17.40 3.22 -29.91
N ASP A 5 -18.25 3.25 -28.88
CA ASP A 5 -17.90 2.76 -27.55
C ASP A 5 -17.76 1.23 -27.53
N LYS A 6 -18.59 0.53 -28.32
CA LYS A 6 -18.52 -0.92 -28.48
C LYS A 6 -17.22 -1.34 -29.17
N ILE A 7 -16.84 -0.66 -30.25
CA ILE A 7 -15.58 -0.91 -30.97
C ILE A 7 -14.37 -0.67 -30.05
N LEU A 8 -14.41 0.36 -29.21
CA LEU A 8 -13.32 0.63 -28.27
C LEU A 8 -13.20 -0.46 -27.19
N LEU A 9 -14.32 -1.01 -26.73
CA LEU A 9 -14.35 -2.10 -25.77
C LEU A 9 -13.83 -3.42 -26.37
N GLU A 10 -14.23 -3.76 -27.60
CA GLU A 10 -13.68 -4.88 -28.36
C GLU A 10 -12.15 -4.73 -28.57
N ASN A 11 -11.67 -3.53 -28.92
CA ASN A 11 -10.23 -3.27 -29.04
C ASN A 11 -9.47 -3.42 -27.71
N ILE A 12 -10.10 -3.12 -26.57
CA ILE A 12 -9.52 -3.29 -25.24
C ILE A 12 -9.38 -4.78 -24.92
N ASP A 13 -10.45 -5.55 -25.16
CA ASP A 13 -10.47 -7.01 -24.99
C ASP A 13 -9.41 -7.68 -25.87
N ASP A 14 -9.44 -7.44 -27.18
CA ASP A 14 -8.49 -8.01 -28.14
C ASP A 14 -7.04 -7.72 -27.76
N TYR A 15 -6.75 -6.46 -27.37
CA TYR A 15 -5.40 -6.07 -26.99
C TYR A 15 -4.91 -6.79 -25.74
N PHE A 16 -5.73 -6.86 -24.68
CA PHE A 16 -5.32 -7.45 -23.41
C PHE A 16 -5.33 -8.99 -23.45
N THR A 17 -6.25 -9.59 -24.20
CA THR A 17 -6.23 -11.01 -24.54
C THR A 17 -4.95 -11.38 -25.29
N HIS A 18 -4.56 -10.59 -26.30
CA HIS A 18 -3.30 -10.81 -27.02
C HIS A 18 -2.06 -10.60 -26.13
N LYS A 19 -2.13 -9.73 -25.12
CA LYS A 19 -1.08 -9.53 -24.12
C LYS A 19 -1.02 -10.63 -23.05
N GLY A 20 -1.95 -11.59 -23.06
CA GLY A 20 -2.00 -12.68 -22.09
C GLY A 20 -2.41 -12.21 -20.70
N LEU A 21 -3.28 -11.20 -20.59
CA LEU A 21 -3.90 -10.88 -19.30
C LEU A 21 -4.95 -11.94 -18.94
N PRO A 22 -5.05 -12.32 -17.65
CA PRO A 22 -6.11 -13.19 -17.17
C PRO A 22 -7.52 -12.66 -17.50
N SER A 23 -8.43 -13.54 -17.91
CA SER A 23 -9.80 -13.18 -18.32
C SER A 23 -10.56 -12.42 -17.24
N ASN A 24 -10.38 -12.79 -15.96
CA ASN A 24 -11.02 -12.09 -14.84
C ASN A 24 -10.58 -10.62 -14.69
N ILE A 25 -9.34 -10.28 -15.10
CA ILE A 25 -8.85 -8.90 -15.10
C ILE A 25 -9.46 -8.14 -16.27
N ILE A 26 -9.58 -8.80 -17.43
CA ILE A 26 -10.21 -8.24 -18.62
C ILE A 26 -11.70 -7.94 -18.33
N ASP A 27 -12.41 -8.89 -17.73
CA ASP A 27 -13.79 -8.72 -17.28
C ASP A 27 -13.96 -7.53 -16.32
N ASP A 28 -13.07 -7.36 -15.33
CA ASP A 28 -13.10 -6.23 -14.40
C ASP A 28 -12.79 -4.89 -15.09
N ILE A 29 -11.90 -4.89 -16.10
CA ILE A 29 -11.65 -3.70 -16.93
C ILE A 29 -12.90 -3.34 -17.72
N GLU A 30 -13.54 -4.30 -18.38
CA GLU A 30 -14.77 -4.09 -19.14
C GLU A 30 -15.90 -3.55 -18.25
N GLU A 31 -16.12 -4.17 -17.08
CA GLU A 31 -17.18 -3.76 -16.17
C GLU A 31 -16.98 -2.32 -15.70
N LYS A 32 -15.76 -1.97 -15.26
CA LYS A 32 -15.43 -0.59 -14.85
C LYS A 32 -15.52 0.38 -16.01
N TYR A 33 -15.17 -0.05 -17.22
CA TYR A 33 -15.28 0.76 -18.42
C TYR A 33 -16.76 1.03 -18.76
N ARG A 34 -17.63 0.02 -18.69
CA ARG A 34 -19.09 0.17 -18.85
C ARG A 34 -19.68 1.16 -17.85
N HIS A 35 -19.24 1.10 -16.59
CA HIS A 35 -19.67 2.09 -15.59
C HIS A 35 -19.14 3.50 -15.90
N ASP A 36 -17.91 3.63 -16.42
CA ASP A 36 -17.33 4.94 -16.76
C ASP A 36 -17.98 5.56 -18.00
N LEU A 37 -18.45 4.75 -18.95
CA LEU A 37 -19.21 5.18 -20.12
C LEU A 37 -20.51 5.90 -19.75
N ALA A 38 -21.16 5.53 -18.64
CA ALA A 38 -22.36 6.23 -18.18
C ALA A 38 -22.11 7.74 -17.96
N LYS A 39 -20.86 8.14 -17.67
CA LYS A 39 -20.48 9.56 -17.50
C LYS A 39 -20.41 10.32 -18.82
N SER A 40 -19.96 9.67 -19.90
CA SER A 40 -19.94 10.29 -21.24
C SER A 40 -21.34 10.31 -21.84
N GLU A 41 -22.12 9.23 -21.64
CA GLU A 41 -23.52 9.16 -22.05
C GLU A 41 -24.36 10.27 -21.37
N ALA A 42 -24.12 10.55 -20.08
CA ALA A 42 -24.77 11.66 -19.37
C ALA A 42 -24.45 13.05 -19.94
N LYS A 43 -23.30 13.22 -20.61
CA LYS A 43 -22.90 14.46 -21.30
C LYS A 43 -23.26 14.47 -22.78
N ASN A 44 -23.83 13.38 -23.28
CA ASN A 44 -24.13 13.15 -24.69
C ASN A 44 -22.90 13.25 -25.62
N GLU A 45 -21.69 13.02 -25.11
CA GLU A 45 -20.42 13.06 -25.84
C GLU A 45 -19.90 11.64 -26.13
N ASP A 46 -19.15 11.47 -27.22
CA ASP A 46 -18.43 10.22 -27.46
C ASP A 46 -17.34 10.01 -26.41
N TYR A 47 -17.09 8.77 -25.99
CA TYR A 47 -16.19 8.52 -24.86
C TYR A 47 -14.76 9.02 -25.11
N ILE A 48 -14.26 8.91 -26.34
CA ILE A 48 -12.93 9.41 -26.75
C ILE A 48 -12.86 10.94 -26.56
N GLU A 49 -13.94 11.64 -26.88
CA GLU A 49 -14.06 13.10 -26.78
C GLU A 49 -14.19 13.52 -25.31
N TYR A 50 -15.08 12.87 -24.55
CA TYR A 50 -15.21 13.05 -23.10
C TYR A 50 -13.88 12.87 -22.36
N ARG A 51 -13.07 11.89 -22.79
CA ARG A 51 -11.76 11.59 -22.20
C ARG A 51 -10.64 12.48 -22.73
N GLY A 52 -10.84 13.16 -23.85
CA GLY A 52 -9.82 13.94 -24.56
C GLY A 52 -8.58 13.12 -24.92
N LYS A 53 -8.74 11.83 -25.21
CA LYS A 53 -7.63 10.87 -25.42
C LYS A 53 -7.94 9.93 -26.58
N SER A 54 -6.92 9.56 -27.34
CA SER A 54 -7.07 8.53 -28.38
C SER A 54 -7.30 7.13 -27.79
N PRO A 55 -7.91 6.20 -28.55
CA PRO A 55 -8.05 4.78 -28.15
C PRO A 55 -6.75 4.17 -27.63
N ALA A 56 -5.65 4.37 -28.37
CA ALA A 56 -4.33 3.87 -27.99
C ALA A 56 -3.85 4.47 -26.66
N GLN A 57 -4.09 5.76 -26.40
CA GLN A 57 -3.73 6.39 -25.12
C GLN A 57 -4.57 5.87 -23.95
N ILE A 58 -5.82 5.50 -24.19
CA ILE A 58 -6.69 4.87 -23.18
C ILE A 58 -6.15 3.49 -22.83
N ILE A 59 -5.88 2.64 -23.83
CA ILE A 59 -5.30 1.31 -23.65
C ILE A 59 -3.96 1.38 -22.91
N LEU A 60 -3.06 2.29 -23.31
CA LEU A 60 -1.78 2.51 -22.63
C LEU A 60 -1.94 2.98 -21.17
N THR A 61 -2.95 3.83 -20.91
CA THR A 61 -3.26 4.27 -19.54
C THR A 61 -3.70 3.07 -18.69
N ILE A 62 -4.61 2.25 -19.21
CA ILE A 62 -5.12 1.05 -18.55
C ILE A 62 -3.97 0.09 -18.25
N GLN A 63 -3.17 -0.24 -19.26
CA GLN A 63 -2.02 -1.15 -19.12
C GLN A 63 -1.09 -0.68 -18.00
N ARG A 64 -0.64 0.57 -18.01
CA ARG A 64 0.28 1.11 -17.00
C ARG A 64 -0.31 1.06 -15.60
N ASN A 65 -1.60 1.34 -15.47
CA ASN A 65 -2.26 1.42 -14.18
C ASN A 65 -2.58 0.04 -13.59
N ILE A 66 -2.83 -1.00 -14.42
CA ILE A 66 -2.98 -2.39 -13.94
C ILE A 66 -1.73 -2.84 -13.20
N PHE A 67 -0.55 -2.65 -13.81
CA PHE A 67 0.72 -2.96 -13.15
C PHE A 67 0.89 -2.17 -11.85
N GLY A 68 0.60 -0.86 -11.88
CA GLY A 68 0.65 -0.02 -10.69
C GLY A 68 -0.26 -0.51 -9.57
N LEU A 69 -1.48 -0.96 -9.88
CA LEU A 69 -2.46 -1.44 -8.91
C LEU A 69 -2.09 -2.80 -8.33
N GLN A 70 -1.54 -3.71 -9.12
CA GLN A 70 -1.08 -5.02 -8.63
C GLN A 70 0.14 -4.90 -7.72
N ILE A 71 1.06 -3.99 -8.03
CA ILE A 71 2.32 -3.82 -7.31
C ILE A 71 2.16 -2.90 -6.08
N ASN A 72 1.17 -1.98 -6.09
CA ASN A 72 0.96 -1.00 -5.03
C ASN A 72 0.90 -1.60 -3.62
N PRO A 73 0.11 -2.65 -3.32
CA PRO A 73 0.07 -3.23 -1.98
C PRO A 73 1.41 -3.85 -1.55
N ALA A 74 2.17 -4.44 -2.48
CA ALA A 74 3.50 -4.98 -2.20
C ALA A 74 4.53 -3.88 -1.89
N ILE A 75 4.57 -2.80 -2.70
CA ILE A 75 5.45 -1.65 -2.43
C ILE A 75 5.11 -1.01 -1.08
N PHE A 76 3.81 -0.79 -0.82
CA PHE A 76 3.32 -0.25 0.44
C PHE A 76 3.80 -1.08 1.63
N PHE A 77 3.67 -2.40 1.55
CA PHE A 77 4.14 -3.31 2.59
C PHE A 77 5.66 -3.23 2.78
N ILE A 78 6.45 -3.36 1.70
CA ILE A 78 7.92 -3.40 1.77
C ILE A 78 8.50 -2.11 2.34
N ILE A 79 8.06 -0.94 1.83
CA ILE A 79 8.57 0.36 2.30
C ILE A 79 8.29 0.53 3.79
N ASN A 80 7.05 0.27 4.22
CA ASN A 80 6.69 0.43 5.62
C ASN A 80 7.35 -0.61 6.53
N PHE A 81 7.49 -1.85 6.05
CA PHE A 81 8.20 -2.91 6.76
C PHE A 81 9.65 -2.51 7.06
N VAL A 82 10.36 -2.00 6.06
CA VAL A 82 11.76 -1.57 6.21
C VAL A 82 11.85 -0.37 7.15
N LEU A 83 11.01 0.65 6.93
CA LEU A 83 11.05 1.88 7.74
C LEU A 83 10.73 1.61 9.21
N ILE A 84 9.66 0.86 9.52
CA ILE A 84 9.32 0.54 10.91
C ILE A 84 10.38 -0.34 11.55
N SER A 85 10.91 -1.32 10.82
CA SER A 85 11.91 -2.24 11.34
C SER A 85 13.21 -1.53 11.69
N TYR A 86 13.61 -0.57 10.86
CA TYR A 86 14.90 0.12 10.94
C TYR A 86 14.88 1.39 11.79
N LEU A 87 13.81 2.18 11.72
CA LEU A 87 13.71 3.46 12.44
C LEU A 87 13.14 3.29 13.85
N TYR A 88 12.21 2.34 14.06
CA TYR A 88 11.60 2.11 15.36
C TYR A 88 12.46 1.17 16.22
N ASP A 89 13.26 1.77 17.10
CA ASP A 89 14.21 1.06 17.95
C ASP A 89 13.58 0.63 19.28
N LYS A 90 13.67 -0.67 19.56
CA LYS A 90 13.12 -1.28 20.77
C LYS A 90 13.88 -0.85 22.04
N GLN A 91 15.17 -0.52 21.92
CA GLN A 91 15.96 -0.07 23.07
C GLN A 91 15.37 1.21 23.67
N PHE A 92 14.99 2.17 22.83
CA PHE A 92 14.41 3.43 23.30
C PHE A 92 13.02 3.26 23.91
N VAL A 93 12.22 2.28 23.46
CA VAL A 93 10.88 2.01 24.02
C VAL A 93 10.94 1.68 25.51
N ILE A 94 11.89 0.85 25.93
CA ILE A 94 12.07 0.47 27.34
C ILE A 94 12.42 1.71 28.19
N TYR A 95 13.18 2.64 27.62
CA TYR A 95 13.54 3.91 28.26
C TYR A 95 12.52 5.03 28.07
N GLN A 96 11.31 4.73 27.55
CA GLN A 96 10.27 5.73 27.27
C GLN A 96 10.79 6.86 26.39
N ALA A 97 11.52 6.49 25.34
CA ALA A 97 12.12 7.39 24.39
C ALA A 97 11.88 6.90 22.96
N ALA A 98 11.95 7.82 22.01
CA ALA A 98 11.91 7.53 20.59
C ALA A 98 12.87 8.45 19.85
N THR A 99 13.41 7.98 18.72
CA THR A 99 14.19 8.87 17.84
C THR A 99 13.24 9.81 17.12
N THR A 100 13.67 11.03 16.86
CA THR A 100 12.87 11.95 16.03
C THR A 100 12.55 11.35 14.66
N MET A 101 13.45 10.51 14.12
CA MET A 101 13.21 9.78 12.87
C MET A 101 12.05 8.78 12.96
N SER A 102 11.91 8.04 14.06
CA SER A 102 10.78 7.11 14.23
C SER A 102 9.47 7.87 14.41
N ILE A 103 9.49 9.01 15.10
CA ILE A 103 8.33 9.90 15.23
C ILE A 103 7.93 10.47 13.85
N CYS A 104 8.89 10.99 13.08
CA CYS A 104 8.65 11.47 11.72
C CYS A 104 8.07 10.37 10.82
N TYR A 105 8.57 9.14 10.93
CA TYR A 105 7.99 8.02 10.21
C TYR A 105 6.53 7.78 10.61
N CYS A 106 6.24 7.66 11.91
CA CYS A 106 4.90 7.31 12.39
C CYS A 106 3.85 8.40 12.10
N ILE A 107 4.21 9.67 12.22
CA ILE A 107 3.27 10.80 12.11
C ILE A 107 3.16 11.31 10.66
N ILE A 108 4.24 11.25 9.88
CA ILE A 108 4.27 11.87 8.54
C ILE A 108 4.28 10.79 7.45
N LEU A 109 5.33 9.97 7.39
CA LEU A 109 5.50 9.05 6.25
C LEU A 109 4.47 7.94 6.23
N PHE A 110 4.17 7.31 7.37
CA PHE A 110 3.20 6.22 7.41
C PHE A 110 1.81 6.70 6.93
N PRO A 111 1.20 7.78 7.47
CA PRO A 111 -0.06 8.31 6.95
C PRO A 111 0.00 8.69 5.48
N LEU A 112 1.09 9.29 5.00
CA LEU A 112 1.25 9.61 3.57
C LEU A 112 1.27 8.35 2.70
N THR A 113 1.94 7.28 3.11
CA THR A 113 1.94 6.01 2.38
C THR A 113 0.55 5.37 2.35
N VAL A 114 -0.21 5.46 3.44
CA VAL A 114 -1.60 4.98 3.53
C VAL A 114 -2.51 5.79 2.59
N LEU A 115 -2.40 7.12 2.60
CA LEU A 115 -3.15 7.99 1.71
C LEU A 115 -2.84 7.70 0.24
N LEU A 116 -1.56 7.55 -0.11
CA LEU A 116 -1.15 7.21 -1.46
C LEU A 116 -1.73 5.86 -1.90
N HIS A 117 -1.66 4.84 -1.03
CA HIS A 117 -2.18 3.51 -1.29
C HIS A 117 -3.68 3.56 -1.66
N PHE A 118 -4.51 4.22 -0.85
CA PHE A 118 -5.94 4.34 -1.14
C PHE A 118 -6.24 5.22 -2.36
N ARG A 119 -5.46 6.27 -2.62
CA ARG A 119 -5.64 7.11 -3.82
C ARG A 119 -5.37 6.35 -5.11
N ILE A 120 -4.36 5.49 -5.13
CA ILE A 120 -4.04 4.64 -6.29
C ILE A 120 -5.22 3.70 -6.57
N GLU A 121 -5.77 3.07 -5.54
CA GLU A 121 -6.92 2.19 -5.68
C GLU A 121 -8.19 2.92 -6.13
N ALA A 122 -8.49 4.08 -5.54
CA ALA A 122 -9.68 4.85 -5.90
C ALA A 122 -9.70 5.29 -7.37
N LYS A 123 -8.54 5.60 -7.95
CA LYS A 123 -8.43 6.01 -9.37
C LYS A 123 -8.64 4.86 -10.36
N ASN A 124 -8.53 3.60 -9.91
CA ASN A 124 -8.63 2.41 -10.75
C ASN A 124 -7.69 2.44 -11.98
N TYR A 125 -7.86 1.51 -12.91
CA TYR A 125 -7.05 1.39 -14.12
C TYR A 125 -7.32 2.51 -15.14
N LEU A 126 -8.47 3.17 -15.06
CA LEU A 126 -8.99 4.03 -16.12
C LEU A 126 -8.35 5.44 -16.15
N TYR A 127 -7.92 5.99 -15.01
CA TYR A 127 -7.51 7.40 -14.90
C TYR A 127 -6.00 7.58 -14.72
N SER A 128 -5.47 8.72 -15.15
CA SER A 128 -4.03 8.98 -14.98
C SER A 128 -3.64 9.07 -13.50
N ASN A 129 -2.60 8.31 -13.14
CA ASN A 129 -1.98 8.26 -11.82
C ASN A 129 -0.71 9.12 -11.71
N ARG A 130 -0.53 10.14 -12.57
CA ARG A 130 0.71 10.96 -12.62
C ARG A 130 1.03 11.64 -11.28
N VAL A 131 0.01 12.16 -10.59
CA VAL A 131 0.20 12.83 -9.30
C VAL A 131 0.61 11.82 -8.22
N GLU A 132 -0.04 10.66 -8.21
CA GLU A 132 0.25 9.56 -7.29
C GLU A 132 1.67 9.01 -7.51
N MET A 133 2.11 8.92 -8.77
CA MET A 133 3.49 8.55 -9.09
C MET A 133 4.50 9.56 -8.53
N ILE A 134 4.25 10.87 -8.69
CA ILE A 134 5.12 11.91 -8.12
C ILE A 134 5.15 11.83 -6.59
N MET A 135 3.98 11.69 -5.95
CA MET A 135 3.90 11.51 -4.50
C MET A 135 4.67 10.26 -4.04
N GLY A 136 4.56 9.15 -4.77
CA GLY A 136 5.32 7.93 -4.49
C GLY A 136 6.83 8.12 -4.56
N VAL A 137 7.32 8.84 -5.59
CA VAL A 137 8.75 9.17 -5.71
C VAL A 137 9.21 10.05 -4.56
N VAL A 138 8.44 11.08 -4.19
CA VAL A 138 8.76 11.95 -3.04
C VAL A 138 8.86 11.14 -1.75
N ILE A 139 7.89 10.25 -1.49
CA ILE A 139 7.90 9.36 -0.31
C ILE A 139 9.14 8.46 -0.33
N ALA A 140 9.49 7.88 -1.48
CA ALA A 140 10.67 7.03 -1.60
C ALA A 140 11.98 7.78 -1.31
N ILE A 141 12.11 9.02 -1.79
CA ILE A 141 13.26 9.88 -1.50
C ILE A 141 13.34 10.17 0.02
N LEU A 142 12.22 10.57 0.64
CA LEU A 142 12.18 10.84 2.08
C LEU A 142 12.50 9.59 2.91
N ALA A 143 11.97 8.43 2.51
CA ALA A 143 12.27 7.15 3.14
C ALA A 143 13.77 6.83 3.07
N MET A 144 14.38 7.02 1.89
CA MET A 144 15.81 6.81 1.68
C MET A 144 16.64 7.73 2.57
N ILE A 145 16.28 9.02 2.67
CA ILE A 145 16.95 9.99 3.54
C ILE A 145 16.93 9.50 4.99
N LEU A 146 15.77 9.08 5.52
CA LEU A 146 15.69 8.59 6.90
C LEU A 146 16.53 7.33 7.14
N ILE A 147 16.55 6.40 6.19
CA ILE A 147 17.36 5.17 6.28
C ILE A 147 18.86 5.53 6.31
N VAL A 148 19.31 6.41 5.40
CA VAL A 148 20.71 6.85 5.35
C VAL A 148 21.10 7.57 6.64
N MET A 149 20.26 8.51 7.11
CA MET A 149 20.52 9.23 8.36
C MET A 149 20.70 8.27 9.54
N ARG A 150 19.82 7.26 9.65
CA ARG A 150 19.93 6.23 10.69
C ARG A 150 21.18 5.36 10.52
N ALA A 151 21.55 5.00 9.29
CA ALA A 151 22.74 4.19 9.02
C ALA A 151 24.04 4.89 9.44
N PHE A 152 24.11 6.21 9.30
CA PHE A 152 25.24 7.04 9.76
C PHE A 152 25.10 7.50 11.22
N ASN A 153 24.19 6.90 12.01
CA ASN A 153 23.90 7.27 13.40
C ASN A 153 23.53 8.75 13.61
N PHE A 154 23.02 9.42 12.57
CA PHE A 154 22.51 10.77 12.67
C PHE A 154 21.09 10.73 13.25
N ASN A 155 21.02 10.53 14.57
CA ASN A 155 19.77 10.61 15.31
C ASN A 155 19.46 12.10 15.50
N LEU A 156 18.45 12.62 14.79
CA LEU A 156 17.89 13.98 14.89
C LEU A 156 17.33 14.30 16.31
N GLY A 157 18.06 13.97 17.37
CA GLY A 157 17.59 13.96 18.75
C GLY A 157 16.88 12.66 19.14
N ILE A 158 16.86 12.44 20.46
CA ILE A 158 16.04 11.44 21.13
C ILE A 158 15.01 12.24 21.93
N VAL A 159 13.74 11.93 21.71
CA VAL A 159 12.60 12.60 22.35
C VAL A 159 12.01 11.65 23.39
N PRO A 160 11.81 12.08 24.64
CA PRO A 160 11.09 11.28 25.61
C PRO A 160 9.63 11.11 25.15
N VAL A 161 9.17 9.88 25.06
CA VAL A 161 7.80 9.51 24.71
C VAL A 161 7.23 8.74 25.87
N SER A 162 6.13 9.24 26.44
CA SER A 162 5.49 8.55 27.55
C SER A 162 5.18 7.09 27.20
N MET A 163 5.22 6.22 28.20
CA MET A 163 4.84 4.83 28.05
C MET A 163 3.45 4.66 27.41
N TYR A 164 2.49 5.52 27.77
CA TYR A 164 1.16 5.55 27.16
C TYR A 164 1.19 5.82 25.64
N GLY A 165 2.14 6.63 25.16
CA GLY A 165 2.33 6.87 23.73
C GLY A 165 2.69 5.58 22.98
N HIS A 166 3.58 4.77 23.53
CA HIS A 166 3.92 3.46 22.96
C HIS A 166 2.75 2.47 23.03
N GLN A 167 1.95 2.51 24.11
CA GLN A 167 0.72 1.71 24.20
C GLN A 167 -0.31 2.09 23.14
N VAL A 168 -0.47 3.38 22.84
CA VAL A 168 -1.35 3.83 21.74
C VAL A 168 -0.89 3.22 20.42
N VAL A 169 0.41 3.27 20.12
CA VAL A 169 0.98 2.66 18.90
C VAL A 169 0.71 1.15 18.86
N PHE A 170 0.82 0.45 20.00
CA PHE A 170 0.48 -0.96 20.11
C PHE A 170 -0.98 -1.23 19.72
N PHE A 171 -1.93 -0.52 20.32
CA PHE A 171 -3.36 -0.71 20.07
C PHE A 171 -3.77 -0.29 18.65
N VAL A 172 -3.15 0.76 18.10
CA VAL A 172 -3.29 1.11 16.68
C VAL A 172 -2.80 -0.04 15.80
N GLY A 173 -1.68 -0.68 16.15
CA GLY A 173 -1.18 -1.87 15.47
C GLY A 173 -2.20 -3.02 15.46
N ILE A 174 -2.78 -3.34 16.62
CA ILE A 174 -3.83 -4.37 16.73
C ILE A 174 -5.06 -4.02 15.89
N ALA A 175 -5.56 -2.78 15.98
CA ALA A 175 -6.70 -2.32 15.19
C ALA A 175 -6.42 -2.42 13.69
N LEU A 176 -5.24 -1.98 13.25
CA LEU A 176 -4.81 -2.08 11.85
C LEU A 176 -4.73 -3.55 11.40
N SER A 177 -4.27 -4.45 12.27
CA SER A 177 -4.22 -5.87 11.98
C SER A 177 -5.60 -6.51 11.80
N LEU A 178 -6.53 -6.20 12.69
CA LEU A 178 -7.90 -6.71 12.62
C LEU A 178 -8.64 -6.15 11.41
N LEU A 179 -8.53 -4.83 11.16
CA LEU A 179 -9.13 -4.18 10.00
C LEU A 179 -8.54 -4.71 8.69
N GLY A 180 -7.22 -4.90 8.61
CA GLY A 180 -6.55 -5.48 7.46
C GLY A 180 -7.06 -6.89 7.14
N MET A 181 -7.22 -7.74 8.15
CA MET A 181 -7.80 -9.07 7.96
C MET A 181 -9.26 -9.02 7.50
N PHE A 182 -10.08 -8.18 8.15
CA PHE A 182 -11.50 -8.04 7.80
C PHE A 182 -11.71 -7.56 6.36
N LEU A 183 -10.89 -6.60 5.92
CA LEU A 183 -10.93 -6.05 4.57
C LEU A 183 -10.14 -6.89 3.53
N LYS A 184 -9.56 -8.03 3.93
CA LYS A 184 -8.69 -8.88 3.09
C LYS A 184 -7.49 -8.12 2.49
N ARG A 185 -6.96 -7.16 3.24
CA ARG A 185 -5.81 -6.30 2.92
C ARG A 185 -4.63 -6.65 3.82
N TYR A 186 -4.00 -7.77 3.50
CA TYR A 186 -2.98 -8.39 4.34
C TYR A 186 -1.73 -7.53 4.54
N GLU A 187 -1.44 -6.61 3.63
CA GLU A 187 -0.38 -5.62 3.76
C GLU A 187 -0.55 -4.72 5.01
N PHE A 188 -1.79 -4.32 5.32
CA PHE A 188 -2.10 -3.59 6.55
C PHE A 188 -2.03 -4.50 7.76
N THR A 189 -2.40 -5.78 7.59
CA THR A 189 -2.28 -6.76 8.67
C THR A 189 -0.83 -6.92 9.11
N GLY A 190 0.08 -7.09 8.16
CA GLY A 190 1.51 -7.22 8.43
C GLY A 190 2.11 -5.96 9.07
N ILE A 191 1.74 -4.76 8.61
CA ILE A 191 2.21 -3.51 9.24
C ILE A 191 1.66 -3.35 10.66
N GLY A 192 0.39 -3.69 10.88
CA GLY A 192 -0.21 -3.64 12.22
C GLY A 192 0.48 -4.58 13.20
N LEU A 193 0.84 -5.79 12.73
CA LEU A 193 1.58 -6.76 13.51
C LEU A 193 2.99 -6.24 13.83
N LEU A 194 3.65 -5.54 12.92
CA LEU A 194 4.95 -4.91 13.19
C LEU A 194 4.86 -3.82 14.25
N PHE A 195 3.85 -2.95 14.20
CA PHE A 195 3.64 -1.96 15.25
C PHE A 195 3.43 -2.63 16.61
N ALA A 196 2.57 -3.65 16.68
CA ALA A 196 2.34 -4.41 17.89
C ALA A 196 3.62 -5.10 18.39
N GLN A 197 4.40 -5.72 17.51
CA GLN A 197 5.67 -6.36 17.84
C GLN A 197 6.68 -5.37 18.42
N LYS A 198 6.81 -4.20 17.81
CA LYS A 198 7.79 -3.17 18.21
C LYS A 198 7.45 -2.49 19.53
N THR A 199 6.18 -2.52 19.94
CA THR A 199 5.67 -1.81 21.12
C THR A 199 5.14 -2.73 22.21
N ILE A 200 5.32 -4.04 22.06
CA ILE A 200 4.78 -5.02 23.01
C ILE A 200 5.30 -4.83 24.45
N ASP A 201 6.56 -4.42 24.59
CA ASP A 201 7.20 -4.16 25.88
C ASP A 201 6.55 -2.97 26.63
N ALA A 202 5.83 -2.09 25.93
CA ALA A 202 5.07 -1.01 26.56
C ALA A 202 3.76 -1.50 27.19
N VAL A 203 3.32 -2.71 26.88
CA VAL A 203 2.09 -3.32 27.42
C VAL A 203 2.44 -4.46 28.37
N ILE A 204 3.35 -5.34 27.95
CA ILE A 204 3.79 -6.50 28.72
C ILE A 204 5.13 -6.16 29.37
N HIS A 205 5.09 -5.88 30.66
CA HIS A 205 6.26 -5.46 31.42
C HIS A 205 7.20 -6.61 31.79
N ASN A 206 6.68 -7.84 31.84
CA ASN A 206 7.50 -9.02 32.10
C ASN A 206 8.34 -9.33 30.85
N PRO A 207 9.67 -9.19 30.90
CA PRO A 207 10.51 -9.32 29.70
C PRO A 207 10.42 -10.69 29.03
N HIS A 208 10.28 -11.75 29.83
CA HIS A 208 10.16 -13.12 29.33
C HIS A 208 8.84 -13.32 28.58
N GLN A 209 7.73 -12.81 29.11
CA GLN A 209 6.44 -12.87 28.43
C GLN A 209 6.45 -12.01 27.15
N ALA A 210 6.96 -10.78 27.22
CA ALA A 210 7.05 -9.88 26.09
C ALA A 210 7.87 -10.48 24.93
N GLN A 211 8.96 -11.18 25.25
CA GLN A 211 9.77 -11.90 24.26
C GLN A 211 9.01 -13.05 23.59
N ILE A 212 8.28 -13.86 24.37
CA ILE A 212 7.46 -14.96 23.82
C ILE A 212 6.41 -14.40 22.86
N PHE A 213 5.63 -13.40 23.28
CA PHE A 213 4.61 -12.83 22.41
C PHE A 213 5.23 -12.11 21.19
N SER A 214 6.36 -11.44 21.35
CA SER A 214 7.11 -10.88 20.22
C SER A 214 7.51 -11.94 19.20
N LEU A 215 7.93 -13.12 19.64
CA LEU A 215 8.30 -14.24 18.77
C LEU A 215 7.07 -14.81 18.06
N VAL A 216 5.95 -14.95 18.77
CA VAL A 216 4.67 -15.37 18.17
C VAL A 216 4.26 -14.40 17.05
N ILE A 217 4.33 -13.08 17.29
CA ILE A 217 4.00 -12.08 16.27
C ILE A 217 4.93 -12.19 15.06
N TRP A 218 6.23 -12.43 15.26
CA TRP A 218 7.17 -12.66 14.16
C TRP A 218 6.80 -13.87 13.30
N ILE A 219 6.42 -14.99 13.93
CA ILE A 219 5.95 -16.17 13.20
C ILE A 219 4.71 -15.83 12.37
N LEU A 220 3.75 -15.09 12.94
CA LEU A 220 2.56 -14.65 12.21
C LEU A 220 2.90 -13.76 11.01
N ILE A 221 3.84 -12.83 11.17
CA ILE A 221 4.33 -11.99 10.07
C ILE A 221 4.95 -12.84 8.97
N VAL A 222 5.79 -13.82 9.30
CA VAL A 222 6.41 -14.72 8.31
C VAL A 222 5.37 -15.52 7.56
N VAL A 223 4.40 -16.13 8.26
CA VAL A 223 3.30 -16.87 7.63
C VAL A 223 2.50 -15.97 6.70
N LEU A 224 2.22 -14.73 7.12
CA LEU A 224 1.51 -13.76 6.31
C LEU A 224 2.29 -13.37 5.05
N VAL A 225 3.60 -13.16 5.15
CA VAL A 225 4.46 -12.85 3.99
C VAL A 225 4.49 -14.02 3.01
N ILE A 226 4.61 -15.25 3.50
CA ILE A 226 4.58 -16.45 2.65
C ILE A 226 3.23 -16.55 1.93
N TYR A 227 2.13 -16.46 2.68
CA TYR A 227 0.78 -16.52 2.14
C TYR A 227 0.55 -15.42 1.08
N TYR A 228 0.94 -14.19 1.39
CA TYR A 228 0.81 -13.06 0.48
C TYR A 228 1.66 -13.22 -0.78
N THR A 229 2.86 -13.77 -0.65
CA THR A 229 3.74 -14.09 -1.79
C THR A 229 3.13 -15.16 -2.69
N ILE A 230 2.57 -16.22 -2.10
CA ILE A 230 1.86 -17.27 -2.85
C ILE A 230 0.67 -16.67 -3.59
N GLN A 231 -0.12 -15.83 -2.92
CA GLN A 231 -1.28 -15.18 -3.52
C GLN A 231 -0.88 -14.27 -4.69
N LEU A 232 0.17 -13.45 -4.53
CA LEU A 232 0.75 -12.65 -5.60
C LEU A 232 1.25 -13.52 -6.76
N SER A 233 1.96 -14.61 -6.47
CA SER A 233 2.46 -15.53 -7.50
C SER A 233 1.33 -16.26 -8.23
N SER A 234 0.22 -16.55 -7.57
CA SER A 234 -0.95 -17.16 -8.22
C SER A 234 -1.70 -16.17 -9.12
N ARG A 235 -1.59 -14.86 -8.87
CA ARG A 235 -2.16 -13.82 -9.75
C ARG A 235 -1.32 -13.59 -11.00
N THR A 236 -0.01 -13.89 -10.95
CA THR A 236 0.92 -13.77 -12.09
C THR A 236 1.13 -15.08 -12.85
N LYS A 237 0.78 -16.24 -12.26
CA LYS A 237 0.64 -17.50 -12.99
C LYS A 237 -0.81 -17.69 -13.43
N ILE A 238 -1.21 -17.02 -14.50
CA ILE A 238 -2.21 -17.44 -15.50
C ILE A 238 -1.82 -16.72 -16.78
#